data_AF-C6T6Z6-F1
#
_entry.id   AF-C6T6Z6-F1
#
_cell.length_a   1.000
_cell.length_b   1.000
_cell.length_c   1.000
_cell.angle_alpha   90.00
_cell.angle_beta   90.00
_cell.angle_gamma   90.00
#
_symmetry.space_group_name_H-M   'P 1'
#
loop_
_entity.id
_entity.type
_entity.pdbx_description
1 polymer ?
#
loop_
_entity_poly.entity_id
_entity_poly.type
_entity_poly.pdbx_seq_one_letter_code
_entity_poly.pdbx_strand_id
1 'polypeptide(L)'
;MQTRQLERPIVGSILQSMWGVSPTHLNWSPQHNETLVDYTWSMGQTPFGPFSEMLSLSFVQKDAARRNVLLTSLNYSITSAIDVLQSVETHGGAKSLLKQKQHVEFVQRWNLFKYKLNKAVSALSHLDFDMALFYLRSSDHDLYAIHSIVYHASQEIEASLVCFRDPPFPWGSVSISVSAFLAVSYIYARRDKLFRNKRKQF
;
A
#
# COMPACT_ATOMS: atom_id res chain seq x y z
N MET A 1 -31.51 -47.43 0.47
CA MET A 1 -31.99 -46.13 0.99
C MET A 1 -30.79 -45.23 1.30
N GLN A 2 -30.03 -44.82 0.28
CA GLN A 2 -28.75 -44.10 0.45
C GLN A 2 -28.68 -42.81 -0.38
N THR A 3 -29.85 -42.22 -0.64
CA THR A 3 -30.02 -40.93 -1.33
C THR A 3 -30.51 -39.83 -0.38
N ARG A 4 -30.66 -40.15 0.92
CA ARG A 4 -31.13 -39.20 1.94
C ARG A 4 -29.92 -38.52 2.57
N GLN A 5 -29.89 -37.20 2.48
CA GLN A 5 -28.95 -36.25 3.10
C GLN A 5 -27.73 -35.84 2.26
N LEU A 6 -27.94 -35.48 0.99
CA LEU A 6 -27.01 -34.60 0.25
C LEU A 6 -26.93 -33.18 0.83
N GLU A 7 -27.98 -32.75 1.54
CA GLU A 7 -28.09 -31.40 2.11
C GLU A 7 -26.93 -31.09 3.06
N ARG A 8 -26.55 -32.04 3.91
CA ARG A 8 -25.47 -31.87 4.90
C ARG A 8 -24.09 -31.61 4.24
N PRO A 9 -23.58 -32.46 3.34
CA PRO A 9 -22.32 -32.18 2.66
C PRO A 9 -22.38 -30.93 1.77
N ILE A 10 -23.56 -30.58 1.22
CA ILE A 10 -23.75 -29.31 0.49
C ILE A 10 -23.61 -28.11 1.43
N VAL A 11 -24.25 -28.13 2.59
CA VAL A 11 -24.10 -27.06 3.60
C VAL A 11 -22.65 -26.96 4.06
N GLY A 12 -21.99 -28.09 4.32
CA GLY A 12 -20.57 -28.13 4.67
C GLY A 12 -19.68 -27.52 3.59
N SER A 13 -19.89 -27.87 2.32
CA SER A 13 -19.09 -27.33 1.21
C SER A 13 -19.33 -25.84 1.01
N ILE A 14 -20.56 -25.36 1.15
CA ILE A 14 -20.92 -23.94 1.11
C ILE A 14 -20.23 -23.17 2.24
N LEU A 15 -20.27 -23.68 3.48
CA LEU A 15 -19.62 -23.03 4.62
C LEU A 15 -18.11 -22.94 4.46
N GLN A 16 -17.49 -24.00 3.94
CA GLN A 16 -16.06 -24.04 3.71
C GLN A 16 -15.64 -23.09 2.58
N SER A 17 -16.40 -23.06 1.48
CA SER A 17 -16.05 -22.25 0.29
C SER A 17 -16.42 -20.77 0.42
N MET A 18 -17.59 -20.45 0.96
CA MET A 18 -18.11 -19.08 1.01
C MET A 18 -17.76 -18.35 2.32
N TRP A 19 -17.74 -19.06 3.45
CA TRP A 19 -17.47 -18.47 4.77
C TRP A 19 -16.13 -18.91 5.37
N GLY A 20 -15.35 -19.73 4.67
CA GLY A 20 -14.04 -20.20 5.14
C GLY A 20 -14.10 -21.01 6.44
N VAL A 21 -15.25 -21.60 6.77
CA VAL A 21 -15.38 -22.39 8.01
C VAL A 21 -14.74 -23.76 7.78
N SER A 22 -13.72 -24.08 8.58
CA SER A 22 -13.05 -25.37 8.49
C SER A 22 -13.92 -26.51 9.03
N PRO A 23 -13.78 -27.73 8.50
CA PRO A 23 -14.38 -28.91 9.08
C PRO A 23 -14.01 -29.08 10.56
N THR A 24 -15.00 -29.44 11.38
CA THR A 24 -14.82 -29.56 12.85
C THR A 24 -13.92 -30.70 13.29
N HIS A 25 -13.58 -31.63 12.39
CA HIS A 25 -12.65 -32.72 12.68
C HIS A 25 -11.20 -32.36 12.33
N LEU A 26 -10.95 -31.18 11.77
CA LEU A 26 -9.60 -30.73 11.46
C LEU A 26 -9.13 -29.76 12.55
N ASN A 27 -7.96 -30.04 13.10
CA ASN A 27 -7.31 -29.18 14.07
C ASN A 27 -5.85 -28.92 13.67
N TRP A 28 -5.40 -27.68 13.77
CA TRP A 28 -3.99 -27.35 13.51
C TRP A 28 -3.15 -27.66 14.74
N SER A 29 -2.07 -28.44 14.56
CA SER A 29 -1.13 -28.75 15.62
C SER A 29 0.19 -28.02 15.40
N PRO A 30 0.51 -26.98 16.21
CA PRO A 30 1.80 -26.27 16.10
C PRO A 30 3.01 -27.17 16.35
N GLN A 31 2.86 -28.19 17.21
CA GLN A 31 3.93 -29.13 17.56
C GLN A 31 4.33 -30.02 16.39
N HIS A 32 3.34 -30.38 15.55
CA HIS A 32 3.53 -31.26 14.39
C HIS A 32 3.64 -30.46 13.08
N ASN A 33 3.36 -29.15 13.12
CA ASN A 33 3.26 -28.27 11.96
C ASN A 33 2.34 -28.84 10.86
N GLU A 34 1.27 -29.52 11.26
CA GLU A 34 0.35 -30.23 10.38
C GLU A 34 -1.09 -30.11 10.90
N THR A 35 -2.05 -30.24 9.99
CA THR A 35 -3.47 -30.41 10.33
C THR A 35 -3.74 -31.87 10.73
N LEU A 36 -4.12 -32.08 11.98
CA LEU A 36 -4.51 -33.37 12.51
C LEU A 36 -6.01 -33.60 12.33
N VAL A 37 -6.38 -34.86 12.11
CA VAL A 37 -7.78 -35.29 12.03
C VAL A 37 -8.20 -35.85 13.38
N ASP A 38 -9.12 -35.17 14.05
CA ASP A 38 -9.72 -35.57 15.32
C ASP A 38 -11.24 -35.48 15.26
N TYR A 39 -11.91 -36.64 15.23
CA TYR A 39 -13.36 -36.71 15.16
C TYR A 39 -14.07 -36.46 16.51
N THR A 40 -13.33 -36.26 17.60
CA THR A 40 -13.91 -36.01 18.94
C THR A 40 -14.92 -34.86 18.91
N TRP A 41 -14.62 -33.81 18.14
CA TRP A 41 -15.49 -32.63 17.99
C TRP A 41 -16.46 -32.69 16.80
N SER A 42 -16.50 -33.81 16.09
CA SER A 42 -17.36 -34.02 14.90
C SER A 42 -18.47 -35.04 15.12
N MET A 43 -18.64 -35.53 16.34
CA MET A 43 -19.77 -36.38 16.73
C MET A 43 -21.05 -35.58 17.07
N GLY A 44 -20.96 -34.25 17.15
CA GLY A 44 -22.08 -33.37 17.49
C GLY A 44 -22.79 -32.73 16.30
N GLN A 45 -23.63 -31.73 16.61
CA GLN A 45 -24.43 -30.89 15.71
C GLN A 45 -23.59 -30.08 14.70
N THR A 46 -23.06 -30.74 13.68
CA THR A 46 -22.18 -30.14 12.66
C THR A 46 -22.48 -30.68 11.25
N PRO A 47 -22.48 -29.84 10.20
CA PRO A 47 -22.61 -30.31 8.83
C PRO A 47 -21.37 -31.06 8.32
N PHE A 48 -20.25 -31.05 9.07
CA PHE A 48 -19.01 -31.74 8.70
C PHE A 48 -18.88 -33.14 9.32
N GLY A 49 -19.76 -33.50 10.26
CA GLY A 49 -19.71 -34.79 10.96
C GLY A 49 -20.37 -35.91 10.14
N PRO A 50 -19.72 -37.07 9.95
CA PRO A 50 -20.33 -38.20 9.23
C PRO A 50 -21.58 -38.74 9.93
N PHE A 51 -21.64 -38.61 11.26
CA PHE A 51 -22.71 -39.10 12.13
C PHE A 51 -23.69 -38.03 12.60
N SER A 52 -23.56 -36.78 12.13
CA SER A 52 -24.47 -35.70 12.50
C SER A 52 -25.77 -35.76 11.69
N GLU A 53 -26.92 -35.84 12.36
CA GLU A 53 -28.22 -35.89 11.68
C GLU A 53 -28.85 -34.52 11.43
N MET A 54 -28.25 -33.42 11.92
CA MET A 54 -28.83 -32.08 11.84
C MET A 54 -28.11 -31.15 10.85
N LEU A 55 -28.89 -30.30 10.20
CA LEU A 55 -28.43 -29.22 9.31
C LEU A 55 -28.11 -27.91 10.04
N SER A 56 -28.34 -27.85 11.36
CA SER A 56 -28.07 -26.64 12.14
C SER A 56 -26.57 -26.43 12.39
N LEU A 57 -26.17 -25.17 12.40
CA LEU A 57 -24.79 -24.77 12.68
C LEU A 57 -24.56 -24.64 14.19
N SER A 58 -23.44 -25.18 14.65
CA SER A 58 -22.99 -24.99 16.03
C SER A 58 -22.64 -23.52 16.31
N PHE A 59 -22.59 -23.13 17.59
CA PHE A 59 -22.15 -21.79 17.99
C PHE A 59 -20.79 -21.44 17.37
N VAL A 60 -19.82 -22.36 17.46
CA VAL A 60 -18.46 -22.18 16.95
C VAL A 60 -18.44 -21.95 15.44
N GLN A 61 -19.31 -22.64 14.69
CA GLN A 61 -19.41 -22.47 13.24
C GLN A 61 -20.02 -21.13 12.85
N LYS A 62 -21.08 -20.70 13.56
CA LYS A 62 -21.71 -19.39 13.34
C LYS A 62 -20.74 -18.26 13.67
N ASP A 63 -20.01 -18.39 14.78
CA ASP A 63 -18.99 -17.45 15.21
C ASP A 63 -17.84 -17.36 14.19
N ALA A 64 -17.27 -18.50 13.79
CA ALA A 64 -16.22 -18.57 12.79
C ALA A 64 -16.65 -17.95 11.45
N ALA A 65 -17.86 -18.27 10.97
CA ALA A 65 -18.40 -17.70 9.74
C ALA A 65 -18.48 -16.17 9.78
N ARG A 66 -18.99 -15.60 10.88
CA ARG A 66 -19.10 -14.14 11.07
C ARG A 66 -17.71 -13.49 11.14
N ARG A 67 -16.81 -14.08 11.93
CA ARG A 67 -15.44 -13.58 12.09
C ARG A 67 -14.67 -13.60 10.77
N ASN A 68 -14.74 -14.69 10.02
CA ASN A 68 -14.03 -14.83 8.75
C ASN A 68 -14.44 -13.75 7.74
N VAL A 69 -15.74 -13.47 7.61
CA VAL A 69 -16.25 -12.41 6.73
C VAL A 69 -15.64 -11.05 7.09
N LEU A 70 -15.57 -10.73 8.39
CA LEU A 70 -15.00 -9.47 8.87
C LEU A 70 -13.49 -9.40 8.66
N LEU A 71 -12.77 -10.50 8.89
CA LEU A 71 -11.32 -10.57 8.65
C LEU A 71 -10.99 -10.42 7.17
N THR A 72 -11.76 -11.04 6.26
CA THR A 72 -11.59 -10.87 4.82
C THR A 72 -11.88 -9.43 4.40
N SER A 73 -12.95 -8.82 4.92
CA SER A 73 -13.28 -7.42 4.66
C SER A 73 -12.17 -6.49 5.14
N LEU A 74 -11.68 -6.70 6.37
CA LEU A 74 -10.58 -5.93 6.95
C LEU A 74 -9.31 -6.04 6.11
N ASN A 75 -8.97 -7.27 5.67
CA ASN A 75 -7.81 -7.49 4.81
C ASN A 75 -7.94 -6.70 3.49
N TYR A 76 -9.11 -6.74 2.86
CA TYR A 76 -9.38 -5.96 1.65
C TYR A 76 -9.24 -4.45 1.89
N SER A 77 -9.84 -3.90 2.96
CA SER A 77 -9.74 -2.47 3.28
C SER A 77 -8.29 -2.05 3.59
N ILE A 78 -7.50 -2.91 4.27
CA ILE A 78 -6.08 -2.64 4.55
C ILE A 78 -5.27 -2.68 3.25
N THR A 79 -5.43 -3.70 2.41
CA THR A 79 -4.73 -3.79 1.12
C THR A 79 -5.05 -2.57 0.25
N SER A 80 -6.33 -2.20 0.13
CA SER A 80 -6.72 -1.01 -0.65
C SER A 80 -6.15 0.29 -0.06
N ALA A 81 -6.05 0.41 1.26
CA ALA A 81 -5.38 1.54 1.89
C ALA A 81 -3.87 1.59 1.60
N ILE A 82 -3.20 0.42 1.56
CA ILE A 82 -1.79 0.32 1.16
C ILE A 82 -1.63 0.77 -0.30
N ASP A 83 -2.50 0.31 -1.21
CA ASP A 83 -2.46 0.68 -2.64
C ASP A 83 -2.59 2.19 -2.84
N VAL A 84 -3.52 2.83 -2.10
CA VAL A 84 -3.69 4.29 -2.10
C VAL A 84 -2.42 4.99 -1.62
N LEU A 85 -1.81 4.53 -0.53
CA LEU A 85 -0.58 5.14 0.00
C LEU A 85 0.60 5.00 -0.98
N GLN A 86 0.75 3.82 -1.61
CA GLN A 86 1.76 3.59 -2.64
C GLN A 86 1.53 4.48 -3.88
N SER A 87 0.27 4.66 -4.29
CA SER A 87 -0.06 5.59 -5.38
C SER A 87 0.33 7.03 -5.03
N VAL A 88 0.10 7.47 -3.79
CA VAL A 88 0.51 8.80 -3.35
C VAL A 88 2.05 8.93 -3.31
N GLU A 89 2.75 7.91 -2.82
CA GLU A 89 4.22 7.89 -2.74
C GLU A 89 4.88 7.96 -4.12
N THR A 90 4.38 7.19 -5.09
CA THR A 90 4.92 7.16 -6.46
C THR A 90 4.82 8.52 -7.17
N HIS A 91 3.89 9.38 -6.76
CA HIS A 91 3.72 10.74 -7.30
C HIS A 91 4.39 11.84 -6.47
N GLY A 92 5.38 11.48 -5.63
CA GLY A 92 6.19 12.42 -4.84
C GLY A 92 5.57 12.81 -3.49
N GLY A 93 4.48 12.14 -3.08
CA GLY A 93 3.79 12.34 -1.81
C GLY A 93 2.53 13.19 -1.88
N ALA A 94 1.78 13.22 -0.77
CA ALA A 94 0.46 13.85 -0.74
C ALA A 94 0.50 15.37 -1.03
N LYS A 95 1.57 16.06 -0.63
CA LYS A 95 1.71 17.51 -0.83
C LYS A 95 2.04 17.90 -2.27
N SER A 96 2.75 17.05 -3.03
CA SER A 96 3.06 17.30 -4.44
C SER A 96 1.88 16.92 -5.34
N LEU A 97 1.20 15.83 -5.00
CA LEU A 97 0.07 15.30 -5.77
C LEU A 97 -1.22 16.09 -5.56
N LEU A 98 -1.56 16.46 -4.32
CA LEU A 98 -2.88 17.00 -3.97
C LEU A 98 -2.86 18.53 -3.84
N LYS A 99 -3.82 19.21 -4.47
CA LYS A 99 -4.08 20.63 -4.24
C LYS A 99 -4.53 20.88 -2.80
N GLN A 100 -4.36 22.09 -2.28
CA GLN A 100 -4.64 22.43 -0.87
C GLN A 100 -6.00 21.93 -0.35
N LYS A 101 -7.08 22.12 -1.12
CA LYS A 101 -8.43 21.65 -0.74
C LYS A 101 -8.53 20.11 -0.72
N GLN A 102 -7.99 19.45 -1.73
CA GLN A 102 -7.97 17.98 -1.82
C GLN A 102 -7.11 17.37 -0.70
N HIS A 103 -5.98 18.00 -0.37
CA HIS A 103 -5.12 17.57 0.72
C HIS A 103 -5.85 17.64 2.08
N VAL A 104 -6.60 18.72 2.34
CA VAL A 104 -7.41 18.82 3.58
C VAL A 104 -8.47 17.72 3.63
N GLU A 105 -9.20 17.49 2.54
CA GLU A 105 -10.22 16.44 2.47
C GLU A 105 -9.60 15.03 2.64
N PHE A 106 -8.47 14.76 1.98
CA PHE A 106 -7.71 13.53 2.11
C PHE A 106 -7.34 13.26 3.58
N VAL A 107 -6.77 14.24 4.28
CA VAL A 107 -6.37 14.09 5.68
C VAL A 107 -7.58 13.87 6.59
N GLN A 108 -8.67 14.60 6.38
CA GLN A 108 -9.91 14.43 7.16
C GLN A 108 -10.48 13.02 7.01
N ARG A 109 -10.60 12.54 5.77
CA ARG A 109 -11.11 11.19 5.48
C ARG A 109 -10.17 10.11 6.00
N TRP A 110 -8.86 10.30 5.88
CA TRP A 110 -7.87 9.35 6.42
C TRP A 110 -7.99 9.21 7.94
N ASN A 111 -8.18 10.33 8.64
CA ASN A 111 -8.39 10.30 10.09
C ASN A 111 -9.70 9.61 10.48
N LEU A 112 -10.78 9.83 9.73
CA LEU A 112 -12.06 9.14 9.94
C LEU A 112 -11.96 7.64 9.66
N PHE A 113 -11.30 7.25 8.56
CA PHE A 113 -11.00 5.85 8.23
C PHE A 113 -10.27 5.16 9.38
N LYS A 114 -9.16 5.75 9.84
CA LYS A 114 -8.38 5.23 10.97
C LYS A 114 -9.22 5.10 12.25
N TYR A 115 -10.05 6.10 12.55
CA TYR A 115 -10.95 6.07 13.71
C TYR A 115 -11.96 4.91 13.62
N LYS A 116 -12.64 4.77 12.47
CA LYS A 116 -13.63 3.71 12.25
C LYS A 116 -12.99 2.33 12.30
N LEU A 117 -11.79 2.18 11.75
CA LEU A 117 -11.04 0.92 11.78
C LEU A 117 -10.67 0.52 13.22
N ASN A 118 -10.23 1.47 14.05
CA ASN A 118 -10.02 1.22 15.48
C ASN A 118 -11.31 0.82 16.22
N LYS A 119 -12.45 1.43 15.86
CA LYS A 119 -13.76 1.05 16.42
C LYS A 119 -14.20 -0.34 15.98
N ALA A 120 -13.94 -0.73 14.73
CA ALA A 120 -14.18 -2.08 14.25
C ALA A 120 -13.34 -3.11 15.02
N VAL A 121 -12.04 -2.85 15.22
CA VAL A 121 -11.16 -3.73 16.00
C VAL A 121 -11.62 -3.84 17.47
N SER A 122 -12.04 -2.73 18.07
CA SER A 122 -12.60 -2.73 19.43
C SER A 122 -13.89 -3.56 19.50
N ALA A 123 -14.82 -3.40 18.56
CA ALA A 123 -16.05 -4.20 18.49
C ALA A 123 -15.74 -5.69 18.30
N LEU A 124 -14.79 -6.05 17.42
CA LEU A 124 -14.31 -7.42 17.23
C LEU A 124 -13.76 -8.03 18.52
N SER A 125 -13.04 -7.25 19.34
CA SER A 125 -12.51 -7.73 20.61
C SER A 125 -13.60 -8.05 21.65
N HIS A 126 -14.78 -7.45 21.51
CA HIS A 126 -15.96 -7.73 22.32
C HIS A 126 -16.90 -8.76 21.68
N LEU A 127 -16.49 -9.38 20.55
CA LEU A 127 -17.33 -10.29 19.75
C LEU A 127 -18.63 -9.64 19.24
N ASP A 128 -18.66 -8.30 19.17
CA ASP A 128 -19.77 -7.54 18.59
C ASP A 128 -19.57 -7.43 17.07
N PHE A 129 -19.93 -8.50 16.38
CA PHE A 129 -19.73 -8.64 14.93
C PHE A 129 -20.60 -7.66 14.11
N ASP A 130 -21.79 -7.31 14.59
CA ASP A 130 -22.69 -6.40 13.88
C ASP A 130 -22.15 -4.96 13.92
N MET A 131 -21.67 -4.51 15.08
CA MET A 131 -21.02 -3.21 15.21
C MET A 131 -19.70 -3.16 14.45
N ALA A 132 -18.91 -4.24 14.47
CA ALA A 132 -17.68 -4.34 13.69
C ALA A 132 -17.95 -4.23 12.18
N LEU A 133 -18.97 -4.93 11.69
CA LEU A 133 -19.39 -4.87 10.29
C LEU A 133 -19.81 -3.46 9.89
N PHE A 134 -20.61 -2.80 10.74
CA PHE A 134 -21.06 -1.43 10.52
C PHE A 134 -19.88 -0.47 10.34
N TYR A 135 -18.91 -0.50 11.26
CA TYR A 135 -17.74 0.37 11.17
C TYR A 135 -16.86 0.06 9.96
N LEU A 136 -16.65 -1.21 9.61
CA LEU A 136 -15.88 -1.60 8.42
C LEU A 136 -16.54 -1.08 7.14
N ARG A 137 -17.83 -1.35 6.94
CA ARG A 137 -18.58 -0.84 5.78
C ARG A 137 -18.57 0.69 5.72
N SER A 138 -18.71 1.35 6.86
CA SER A 138 -18.62 2.80 6.95
C SER A 138 -17.22 3.33 6.62
N SER A 139 -16.17 2.59 6.93
CA SER A 139 -14.78 2.95 6.64
C SER A 139 -14.43 2.78 5.15
N ASP A 140 -15.02 1.79 4.48
CA ASP A 140 -14.84 1.57 3.04
C ASP A 140 -15.31 2.78 2.22
N HIS A 141 -16.35 3.48 2.68
CA HIS A 141 -16.80 4.73 2.03
C HIS A 141 -15.75 5.85 2.12
N ASP A 142 -15.05 5.97 3.25
CA ASP A 142 -13.96 6.95 3.38
C ASP A 142 -12.79 6.55 2.48
N LEU A 143 -12.44 5.27 2.47
CA LEU A 143 -11.34 4.75 1.66
C LEU A 143 -11.61 4.90 0.17
N TYR A 144 -12.83 4.60 -0.29
CA TYR A 144 -13.25 4.82 -1.68
C TYR A 144 -13.15 6.30 -2.08
N ALA A 145 -13.60 7.21 -1.23
CA ALA A 145 -13.48 8.64 -1.48
C ALA A 145 -12.01 9.08 -1.56
N ILE A 146 -11.16 8.59 -0.66
CA ILE A 146 -9.71 8.84 -0.70
C ILE A 146 -9.11 8.33 -2.01
N HIS A 147 -9.44 7.09 -2.40
CA HIS A 147 -8.98 6.49 -3.65
C HIS A 147 -9.39 7.35 -4.86
N SER A 148 -10.63 7.86 -4.89
CA SER A 148 -11.11 8.74 -5.97
C SER A 148 -10.33 10.06 -6.03
N ILE A 149 -10.01 10.67 -4.88
CA ILE A 149 -9.23 11.91 -4.81
C ILE A 149 -7.83 11.70 -5.39
N VAL A 150 -7.16 10.61 -4.97
CA VAL A 150 -5.82 10.26 -5.44
C VAL A 150 -5.83 9.92 -6.92
N TYR A 151 -6.80 9.13 -7.38
CA TYR A 151 -6.94 8.76 -8.78
C TYR A 151 -7.12 9.98 -9.67
N HIS A 152 -8.05 10.89 -9.36
CA HIS A 152 -8.25 12.09 -10.16
C HIS A 152 -7.03 13.03 -10.12
N ALA A 153 -6.41 13.19 -8.95
CA ALA A 153 -5.19 14.01 -8.85
C ALA A 153 -4.04 13.43 -9.69
N SER A 154 -3.90 12.10 -9.75
CA SER A 154 -2.86 11.44 -10.54
C SER A 154 -3.02 11.67 -12.04
N GLN A 155 -4.27 11.79 -12.52
CA GLN A 155 -4.56 12.07 -13.92
C GLN A 155 -4.27 13.51 -14.33
N GLU A 156 -4.28 14.46 -13.38
CA GLU A 156 -3.99 15.87 -13.65
C GLU A 156 -2.49 16.17 -13.70
N ILE A 157 -1.61 15.22 -13.35
CA ILE A 157 -0.16 15.42 -13.41
C ILE A 157 0.29 15.33 -14.87
N GLU A 158 0.58 16.49 -15.45
CA GLU A 158 1.24 16.59 -16.75
C GLU A 158 2.72 16.22 -16.61
N ALA A 159 3.18 15.25 -17.41
CA ALA A 159 4.59 14.93 -17.49
C ALA A 159 5.34 16.07 -18.21
N SER A 160 5.93 16.99 -17.44
CA SER A 160 6.83 17.99 -18.03
C SER A 160 8.19 17.35 -18.30
N LEU A 161 8.58 17.22 -19.57
CA LEU A 161 9.96 16.90 -19.93
C LEU A 161 10.84 18.10 -19.55
N VAL A 162 11.57 17.98 -18.43
CA VAL A 162 12.64 18.93 -18.12
C VAL A 162 13.78 18.64 -19.11
N CYS A 163 13.75 19.31 -20.26
CA CYS A 163 14.81 19.19 -21.25
C CYS A 163 16.15 19.55 -20.62
N PHE A 164 17.15 18.70 -20.84
CA PHE A 164 18.52 18.92 -20.39
C PHE A 164 18.97 20.28 -20.94
N ARG A 165 19.21 21.25 -20.05
CA ARG A 165 19.70 22.57 -20.45
C ARG A 165 21.19 22.43 -20.70
N ASP A 166 21.61 22.61 -21.96
CA ASP A 166 23.03 22.59 -22.29
C ASP A 166 23.82 23.53 -21.36
N PRO A 167 24.99 23.12 -20.86
CA PRO A 167 25.79 23.95 -19.98
C PRO A 167 26.11 25.27 -20.70
N PRO A 168 26.01 26.43 -19.99
CA PRO A 168 26.30 27.71 -20.61
C PRO A 168 27.73 27.71 -21.16
N PHE A 169 27.91 28.31 -22.33
CA PHE A 169 29.21 28.41 -22.99
C PHE A 169 30.27 28.98 -22.02
N PRO A 170 31.47 28.37 -21.91
CA PRO A 170 32.43 28.68 -20.85
C PRO A 170 33.21 29.98 -21.13
N TRP A 171 32.52 31.12 -21.05
CA TRP A 171 33.08 32.46 -21.28
C TRP A 171 34.29 32.78 -20.42
N GLY A 172 34.33 32.26 -19.19
CA GLY A 172 35.48 32.45 -18.28
C GLY A 172 36.77 31.85 -18.84
N SER A 173 36.72 30.58 -19.27
CA SER A 173 37.86 29.89 -19.87
C SER A 173 38.33 30.59 -21.15
N VAL A 174 37.40 30.98 -22.02
CA VAL A 174 37.72 31.68 -23.27
C VAL A 174 38.37 33.04 -22.99
N SER A 175 37.84 33.80 -22.02
CA SER A 175 38.39 35.12 -21.68
C SER A 175 39.80 35.01 -21.11
N ILE A 176 40.08 34.00 -20.28
CA ILE A 176 41.42 33.76 -19.74
C ILE A 176 42.40 33.38 -20.86
N SER A 177 42.00 32.50 -21.77
CA SER A 177 42.84 32.10 -22.91
C SER A 177 43.17 33.29 -23.82
N VAL A 178 42.18 34.13 -24.15
CA VAL A 178 42.38 35.34 -24.95
C VAL A 178 43.30 36.33 -24.24
N SER A 179 43.09 36.56 -22.94
CA SER A 179 43.91 37.47 -22.15
C SER A 179 45.37 37.00 -22.06
N ALA A 180 45.59 35.69 -21.86
CA ALA A 180 46.92 35.10 -21.84
C ALA A 180 47.62 35.23 -23.20
N PHE A 181 46.90 35.00 -24.30
CA PHE A 181 47.44 35.14 -25.65
C PHE A 181 47.83 36.59 -25.95
N LEU A 182 47.00 37.56 -25.55
CA LEU A 182 47.30 38.99 -25.67
C LEU A 182 48.50 39.41 -24.80
N ALA A 183 48.61 38.89 -23.58
CA ALA A 183 49.75 39.17 -22.70
C ALA A 183 51.07 38.60 -23.29
N VAL A 184 51.05 37.37 -23.77
CA VAL A 184 52.23 36.73 -24.39
C VAL A 184 52.63 37.45 -25.67
N SER A 185 51.68 37.78 -26.55
CA SER A 185 51.97 38.53 -27.78
C SER A 185 52.47 39.95 -27.49
N TYR A 186 51.95 40.62 -26.45
CA TYR A 186 52.47 41.92 -26.01
C TYR A 186 53.90 41.83 -25.47
N ILE A 187 54.20 40.84 -24.63
CA ILE A 187 55.56 40.59 -24.11
C ILE A 187 56.51 40.27 -25.26
N TYR A 188 56.09 39.43 -26.22
CA TYR A 188 56.89 39.08 -27.39
C TYR A 188 57.19 40.30 -28.27
N ALA A 189 56.18 41.12 -28.56
CA ALA A 189 56.32 42.34 -29.37
C ALA A 189 57.21 43.42 -28.71
N ARG A 190 57.27 43.46 -27.36
CA ARG A 190 58.11 44.40 -26.61
C ARG A 190 59.36 43.79 -26.00
N ARG A 191 59.74 42.57 -26.39
CA ARG A 191 60.89 41.84 -25.80
C ARG A 191 62.18 42.66 -25.81
N ASP A 192 62.44 43.42 -26.88
CA ASP A 192 63.68 44.18 -27.05
C ASP A 192 63.71 45.45 -26.16
N LYS A 193 62.54 45.95 -25.73
CA LYS A 193 62.42 47.07 -24.77
C LYS A 193 62.39 46.58 -23.31
N LEU A 194 61.78 45.43 -23.04
CA LEU A 194 61.62 44.85 -21.70
C LEU A 194 62.88 44.14 -21.19
N PHE A 195 63.60 43.43 -22.08
CA PHE A 195 64.83 42.70 -21.73
C PHE A 195 66.11 43.45 -22.07
N ARG A 196 66.08 44.78 -22.17
CA ARG A 196 67.28 45.59 -22.33
C ARG A 196 68.07 45.62 -21.01
N ASN A 197 68.77 44.53 -20.71
CA ASN A 197 69.69 44.45 -19.59
C ASN A 197 70.87 45.40 -19.83
N LYS A 198 71.27 46.11 -18.77
CA LYS A 198 72.47 46.96 -18.71
C LYS A 198 73.73 46.09 -18.88
N ARG A 199 74.03 45.65 -20.09
CA ARG A 199 75.30 44.99 -20.43
C ARG A 199 75.95 45.72 -21.61
N LYS A 200 76.52 46.89 -21.29
CA LYS A 200 77.66 47.55 -21.96
C LYS A 200 77.99 48.80 -21.16
N GLN A 201 78.73 48.59 -20.09
CA GLN A 201 79.52 49.64 -19.44
C GLN A 201 80.84 48.99 -19.01
N PHE A 202 81.68 48.71 -19.99
CA PHE A 202 83.14 48.84 -20.03
C PHE A 202 83.52 48.89 -21.50
#